data_AF-A0A4U1FD53-F1
#
_entry.id   AF-A0A4U1FD53-F1
#
_cell.length_a   1.000
_cell.length_b   1.000
_cell.length_c   1.000
_cell.angle_alpha   90.00
_cell.angle_beta   90.00
_cell.angle_gamma   90.00
#
_symmetry.space_group_name_H-M   'P 1'
#
loop_
_entity.id
_entity.type
_entity.pdbx_description
1 polymer ?
#
loop_
_entity_poly.entity_id
_entity_poly.type
_entity_poly.pdbx_seq_one_letter_code
_entity_poly.pdbx_strand_id
1 'polypeptide(L)'
;MMIHGFQSSHQDFSFGPWKLTASKTHIMKSADVEKLADELHMPSLPEMMFGDNVLRIQHGSGFGIEFNATDALRCVNNYQGMLKVACAEEWQESRTEGEHSKEVIKPYDWTYTTDYKGTLLGESLKLKVVPTTDHIDTEKLKAREQIKFFEEVLLFEDELHDHGVSSLSVKI
;
A
#
# COMPACT_ATOMS: atom_id res chain seq x y z
N MET A 1 -26.76 -10.45 17.61
CA MET A 1 -25.28 -10.50 17.68
C MET A 1 -24.79 -9.35 16.82
N MET A 2 -24.42 -8.21 17.42
CA MET A 2 -23.99 -7.04 16.64
C MET A 2 -22.59 -7.32 16.10
N ILE A 3 -22.53 -7.62 14.80
CA ILE A 3 -21.31 -7.61 14.01
C ILE A 3 -20.77 -6.20 14.18
N HIS A 4 -19.65 -6.03 14.89
CA HIS A 4 -18.95 -4.75 14.89
C HIS A 4 -18.44 -4.56 13.47
N GLY A 5 -19.26 -3.91 12.64
CA GLY A 5 -18.86 -3.50 11.31
C GLY A 5 -17.59 -2.68 11.44
N PHE A 6 -16.65 -2.91 10.53
CA PHE A 6 -15.44 -2.10 10.42
C PHE A 6 -15.82 -0.61 10.53
N GLN A 7 -15.39 0.06 11.59
CA GLN A 7 -15.61 1.49 11.75
C GLN A 7 -14.51 2.23 11.03
N SER A 8 -14.88 2.95 9.97
CA SER A 8 -13.95 3.88 9.36
C SER A 8 -13.55 4.93 10.39
N SER A 9 -12.25 5.16 10.54
CA SER A 9 -11.70 6.18 11.42
C SER A 9 -10.89 7.18 10.60
N HIS A 10 -10.99 8.43 11.00
CA HIS A 10 -10.19 9.51 10.45
C HIS A 10 -9.62 10.30 11.61
N GLN A 11 -8.31 10.35 11.72
CA GLN A 11 -7.62 11.04 12.78
C GLN A 11 -6.70 12.10 12.21
N ASP A 12 -6.91 13.33 12.67
CA ASP A 12 -6.03 14.45 12.39
C ASP A 12 -5.28 14.83 13.67
N PHE A 13 -3.97 15.01 13.56
CA PHE A 13 -3.12 15.53 14.62
C PHE A 13 -2.30 16.69 14.08
N SER A 14 -2.18 17.76 14.84
CA SER A 14 -1.41 18.95 14.44
C SER A 14 -0.34 19.24 15.48
N PHE A 15 0.88 19.47 15.01
CA PHE A 15 2.02 19.82 15.84
C PHE A 15 2.85 20.93 15.17
N GLY A 16 2.67 22.16 15.66
CA GLY A 16 3.28 23.34 15.03
C GLY A 16 2.81 23.47 13.57
N PRO A 17 3.73 23.55 12.58
CA PRO A 17 3.37 23.67 11.18
C PRO A 17 3.03 22.32 10.52
N TRP A 18 3.10 21.20 11.26
CA TRP A 18 2.85 19.86 10.73
C TRP A 18 1.43 19.40 11.01
N LYS A 19 0.79 18.84 9.99
CA LYS A 19 -0.48 18.12 10.08
C LYS A 19 -0.26 16.66 9.70
N LEU A 20 -0.63 15.76 10.59
CA LEU A 20 -0.68 14.33 10.38
C LEU A 20 -2.15 13.94 10.16
N THR A 21 -2.42 13.17 9.12
CA THR A 21 -3.75 12.64 8.79
C THR A 21 -3.64 11.14 8.60
N ALA A 22 -4.47 10.39 9.33
CA ALA A 22 -4.59 8.94 9.20
C ALA A 22 -6.05 8.60 8.88
N SER A 23 -6.26 7.96 7.73
CA SER A 23 -7.57 7.45 7.30
C SER A 23 -7.54 5.94 7.28
N LYS A 24 -8.50 5.32 7.98
CA LYS A 24 -8.76 3.88 7.95
C LYS A 24 -10.19 3.66 7.54
N THR A 25 -10.39 2.89 6.50
CA THR A 25 -11.65 2.69 5.79
C THR A 25 -11.79 1.22 5.41
N HIS A 26 -12.95 0.86 4.86
CA HIS A 26 -13.22 -0.51 4.44
C HIS A 26 -12.38 -0.91 3.21
N ILE A 27 -12.29 -2.21 2.96
CA ILE A 27 -11.69 -2.72 1.72
C ILE A 27 -12.47 -2.23 0.51
N MET A 28 -11.79 -2.06 -0.63
CA MET A 28 -12.43 -1.65 -1.88
C MET A 28 -13.49 -2.66 -2.33
N LYS A 29 -14.49 -2.17 -3.06
CA LYS A 29 -15.52 -3.03 -3.66
C LYS A 29 -14.97 -3.71 -4.91
N SER A 30 -15.50 -4.89 -5.24
CA SER A 30 -15.01 -5.71 -6.37
C SER A 30 -14.94 -4.95 -7.69
N ALA A 31 -15.93 -4.11 -8.01
CA ALA A 31 -15.93 -3.32 -9.25
C ALA A 31 -14.77 -2.29 -9.30
N ASP A 32 -14.44 -1.68 -8.15
CA ASP A 32 -13.33 -0.72 -8.07
C ASP A 32 -11.97 -1.44 -8.07
N VAL A 33 -11.92 -2.65 -7.49
CA VAL A 33 -10.75 -3.54 -7.53
C VAL A 33 -10.41 -3.95 -8.96
N GLU A 34 -11.39 -4.45 -9.72
CA GLU A 34 -11.20 -4.88 -11.11
C GLU A 34 -10.71 -3.71 -11.97
N LYS A 35 -11.36 -2.56 -11.85
CA LYS A 35 -10.97 -1.35 -12.56
C LYS A 35 -9.54 -0.92 -12.24
N LEU A 36 -9.15 -0.94 -10.97
CA LEU A 36 -7.81 -0.56 -10.57
C LEU A 36 -6.77 -1.61 -11.01
N ALA A 37 -7.11 -2.90 -10.99
CA ALA A 37 -6.25 -3.96 -11.53
C ALA A 37 -5.95 -3.74 -13.01
N ASP A 38 -6.97 -3.41 -13.81
CA ASP A 38 -6.83 -3.08 -15.22
C ASP A 38 -5.94 -1.83 -15.43
N GLU A 39 -6.17 -0.77 -14.64
CA GLU A 39 -5.36 0.45 -14.70
C GLU A 39 -3.88 0.20 -14.36
N LEU A 40 -3.61 -0.69 -13.39
CA LEU A 40 -2.27 -1.07 -12.97
C LEU A 40 -1.66 -2.19 -13.83
N HIS A 41 -2.40 -2.73 -14.80
CA HIS A 41 -2.01 -3.88 -15.62
C HIS A 41 -1.61 -5.10 -14.77
N MET A 42 -2.35 -5.34 -13.70
CA MET A 42 -2.17 -6.46 -12.76
C MET A 42 -3.32 -7.46 -12.95
N PRO A 43 -3.06 -8.79 -12.90
CA PRO A 43 -4.11 -9.80 -13.03
C PRO A 43 -5.12 -9.78 -11.86
N SER A 44 -4.67 -9.36 -10.68
CA SER A 44 -5.51 -9.15 -9.50
C SER A 44 -4.83 -8.17 -8.55
N LEU A 45 -5.62 -7.61 -7.63
CA LEU A 45 -5.10 -6.89 -6.47
C LEU A 45 -5.17 -7.80 -5.23
N PRO A 46 -4.47 -7.42 -4.14
CA PRO A 46 -4.60 -8.08 -2.85
C PRO A 46 -6.05 -8.28 -2.40
N GLU A 47 -6.36 -9.41 -1.78
CA GLU A 47 -7.70 -9.73 -1.25
C GLU A 47 -8.27 -8.62 -0.35
N MET A 48 -7.44 -8.08 0.55
CA MET A 48 -7.79 -6.99 1.44
C MET A 48 -7.10 -5.70 1.00
N MET A 49 -7.62 -5.07 -0.05
CA MET A 49 -7.10 -3.81 -0.57
C MET A 49 -7.81 -2.60 0.04
N PHE A 50 -7.08 -1.77 0.79
CA PHE A 50 -7.62 -0.56 1.42
C PHE A 50 -7.26 0.71 0.61
N GLY A 51 -7.97 0.93 -0.50
CA GLY A 51 -7.68 2.02 -1.44
C GLY A 51 -7.81 3.43 -0.87
N ASP A 52 -8.73 3.62 0.08
CA ASP A 52 -8.97 4.93 0.73
C ASP A 52 -8.13 5.12 2.02
N ASN A 53 -7.31 4.12 2.39
CA ASN A 53 -6.42 4.25 3.54
C ASN A 53 -5.21 5.10 3.17
N VAL A 54 -4.89 6.04 4.07
CA VAL A 54 -3.74 6.90 3.90
C VAL A 54 -3.15 7.30 5.24
N LEU A 55 -1.83 7.32 5.32
CA LEU A 55 -1.10 8.06 6.34
C LEU A 55 -0.36 9.21 5.65
N ARG A 56 -0.68 10.44 6.03
CA ARG A 56 -0.16 11.66 5.40
C ARG A 56 0.50 12.56 6.43
N ILE A 57 1.68 13.06 6.09
CA ILE A 57 2.41 14.08 6.85
C ILE A 57 2.57 15.30 5.93
N GLN A 58 1.96 16.42 6.32
CA GLN A 58 1.95 17.64 5.51
C GLN A 58 2.43 18.84 6.31
N HIS A 59 3.27 19.66 5.69
CA HIS A 59 3.69 20.94 6.24
C HIS A 59 2.71 22.04 5.81
N GLY A 60 2.55 23.08 6.64
CA GLY A 60 1.70 24.25 6.33
C GLY A 60 2.11 25.02 5.06
N SER A 61 3.31 24.77 4.52
CA SER A 61 3.75 25.31 3.22
C SER A 61 3.26 24.50 2.02
N GLY A 62 2.53 23.41 2.23
CA GLY A 62 1.91 22.59 1.18
C GLY A 62 2.69 21.33 0.78
N PHE A 63 3.99 21.25 1.06
CA PHE A 63 4.79 20.03 0.80
C PHE A 63 4.53 18.96 1.86
N GLY A 64 4.81 17.70 1.52
CA GLY A 64 4.65 16.59 2.46
C GLY A 64 5.00 15.24 1.85
N ILE A 65 4.59 14.19 2.55
CA ILE A 65 4.67 12.81 2.09
C ILE A 65 3.42 12.06 2.53
N GLU A 66 2.95 11.13 1.72
CA GLU A 66 1.88 10.22 2.09
C GLU A 66 2.18 8.78 1.69
N PHE A 67 1.46 7.86 2.33
CA PHE A 67 1.55 6.44 2.10
C PHE A 67 0.14 5.92 1.83
N ASN A 68 -0.07 5.39 0.63
CA ASN A 68 -1.34 4.84 0.17
C ASN A 68 -1.07 3.52 -0.58
N ALA A 69 -2.09 2.68 -0.66
CA ALA A 69 -1.96 1.35 -1.25
C ALA A 69 -1.78 1.40 -2.78
N THR A 70 -2.50 2.30 -3.46
CA THR A 70 -2.49 2.41 -4.93
C THR A 70 -1.11 2.72 -5.48
N ASP A 71 -0.42 3.72 -4.94
CA ASP A 71 0.93 4.10 -5.36
C ASP A 71 1.96 3.02 -5.00
N ALA A 72 1.73 2.29 -3.90
CA ALA A 72 2.55 1.14 -3.55
C ALA A 72 2.43 0.02 -4.60
N LEU A 73 1.21 -0.27 -5.07
CA LEU A 73 0.98 -1.28 -6.11
C LEU A 73 1.51 -0.85 -7.49
N ARG A 74 1.58 0.46 -7.78
CA ARG A 74 2.26 0.96 -8.99
C ARG A 74 3.76 0.63 -9.04
N CYS A 75 4.40 0.45 -7.88
CA CYS A 75 5.80 0.07 -7.75
C CYS A 75 6.00 -1.46 -7.77
N VAL A 76 4.92 -2.26 -7.83
CA VAL A 76 5.04 -3.72 -7.96
C VAL A 76 5.61 -4.07 -9.33
N ASN A 77 6.53 -5.03 -9.32
CA ASN A 77 7.25 -5.42 -10.51
C ASN A 77 6.40 -6.32 -11.41
N ASN A 78 5.72 -5.71 -12.39
CA ASN A 78 4.84 -6.44 -13.30
C ASN A 78 5.59 -7.26 -14.38
N TYR A 79 6.95 -7.26 -14.41
CA TYR A 79 7.71 -7.77 -15.56
C TYR A 79 8.97 -8.59 -15.25
N GLN A 80 9.44 -8.66 -14.00
CA GLN A 80 10.67 -9.40 -13.68
C GLN A 80 10.46 -10.34 -12.48
N GLY A 81 10.52 -11.64 -12.74
CA GLY A 81 10.87 -12.64 -11.73
C GLY A 81 9.83 -13.75 -11.58
N MET A 82 10.24 -14.97 -11.91
CA MET A 82 9.47 -16.21 -11.77
C MET A 82 9.32 -16.64 -10.29
N LEU A 83 8.73 -15.80 -9.43
CA LEU A 83 8.24 -16.28 -8.14
C LEU A 83 6.86 -16.89 -8.36
N LYS A 84 6.86 -18.15 -8.85
CA LYS A 84 5.67 -18.99 -8.89
C LYS A 84 5.41 -19.55 -7.49
N VAL A 85 4.30 -19.17 -6.87
CA VAL A 85 3.71 -19.97 -5.78
C VAL A 85 3.24 -21.30 -6.40
N ALA A 86 3.27 -22.41 -5.66
CA ALA A 86 3.00 -23.75 -6.19
C ALA A 86 1.68 -23.86 -6.98
N CYS A 87 0.66 -23.06 -6.63
CA CYS A 87 -0.65 -23.01 -7.28
C CYS A 87 -0.80 -21.90 -8.33
N ALA A 88 0.26 -21.20 -8.71
CA ALA A 88 0.18 -20.13 -9.71
C ALA A 88 -0.35 -20.62 -11.07
N GLU A 89 -0.16 -21.91 -11.41
CA GLU A 89 -0.74 -22.52 -12.61
C GLU A 89 -2.25 -22.82 -12.46
N GLU A 90 -2.73 -23.22 -11.27
CA GLU A 90 -4.17 -23.45 -11.03
C GLU A 90 -4.97 -22.13 -10.94
N TRP A 91 -4.36 -21.06 -10.41
CA TRP A 91 -4.92 -19.70 -10.44
C TRP A 91 -5.00 -19.15 -11.87
N GLN A 92 -4.06 -19.57 -12.73
CA GLN A 92 -4.09 -19.26 -14.16
C GLN A 92 -5.20 -20.04 -14.87
N GLU A 93 -5.32 -21.35 -14.59
CA GLU A 93 -6.28 -22.24 -15.27
C GLU A 93 -7.74 -21.94 -14.92
N SER A 94 -8.05 -21.65 -13.64
CA SER A 94 -9.41 -21.29 -13.19
C SER A 94 -9.97 -20.01 -13.82
N ARG A 95 -9.13 -19.13 -14.38
CA ARG A 95 -9.56 -17.90 -15.07
C ARG A 95 -9.63 -18.01 -16.59
N THR A 96 -9.04 -19.04 -17.19
CA THR A 96 -9.07 -19.26 -18.65
C THR A 96 -10.40 -19.80 -19.19
N GLU A 97 -11.35 -20.20 -18.34
CA GLU A 97 -12.67 -20.70 -18.80
C GLU A 97 -13.63 -19.57 -19.25
N GLY A 98 -13.27 -18.30 -19.07
CA GLY A 98 -14.00 -17.14 -19.61
C GLY A 98 -13.34 -16.58 -20.87
N GLU A 99 -13.79 -17.04 -22.04
CA GLU A 99 -13.68 -16.44 -23.38
C GLU A 99 -12.43 -15.58 -23.75
N HIS A 100 -11.69 -16.09 -24.75
CA HIS A 100 -10.78 -15.38 -25.66
C HIS A 100 -9.38 -14.94 -25.17
N SER A 101 -8.40 -15.78 -25.51
CA SER A 101 -7.08 -15.50 -26.13
C SER A 101 -5.91 -16.21 -25.44
N LYS A 102 -5.18 -17.02 -26.23
CA LYS A 102 -3.88 -17.62 -25.84
C LYS A 102 -2.79 -16.54 -25.89
N GLU A 103 -2.93 -15.46 -25.13
CA GLU A 103 -1.81 -14.54 -24.96
C GLU A 103 -0.84 -15.13 -23.94
N VAL A 104 0.43 -15.21 -24.34
CA VAL A 104 1.54 -15.65 -23.50
C VAL A 104 1.56 -14.77 -22.26
N ILE A 105 1.14 -15.35 -21.12
CA ILE A 105 0.98 -14.63 -19.85
C ILE A 105 2.35 -14.15 -19.40
N LYS A 106 2.46 -12.83 -19.20
CA LYS A 106 3.68 -12.18 -18.75
C LYS A 106 4.02 -12.63 -17.32
N PRO A 107 5.30 -12.88 -17.00
CA PRO A 107 5.70 -13.24 -15.64
C PRO A 107 5.25 -12.15 -14.67
N TYR A 108 4.40 -12.51 -13.71
CA TYR A 108 3.82 -11.61 -12.73
C TYR A 108 4.20 -12.02 -11.31
N ASP A 109 4.51 -11.04 -10.47
CA ASP A 109 4.79 -11.25 -9.06
C ASP A 109 3.49 -11.30 -8.24
N TRP A 110 3.06 -12.50 -7.90
CA TRP A 110 1.89 -12.75 -7.06
C TRP A 110 2.11 -12.39 -5.58
N THR A 111 3.32 -12.01 -5.19
CA THR A 111 3.63 -11.64 -3.81
C THR A 111 3.42 -10.14 -3.53
N TYR A 112 3.07 -9.36 -4.55
CA TYR A 112 2.89 -7.91 -4.47
C TYR A 112 4.13 -7.19 -3.88
N THR A 113 5.33 -7.68 -4.19
CA THR A 113 6.57 -7.07 -3.70
C THR A 113 6.72 -5.66 -4.27
N THR A 114 6.83 -4.68 -3.39
CA THR A 114 6.92 -3.26 -3.74
C THR A 114 8.13 -2.62 -3.08
N ASP A 115 8.86 -1.79 -3.83
CA ASP A 115 9.95 -0.96 -3.32
C ASP A 115 9.49 0.48 -3.00
N TYR A 116 8.18 0.67 -2.85
CA TYR A 116 7.54 1.95 -2.56
C TYR A 116 8.08 2.61 -1.28
N LYS A 117 8.40 3.90 -1.38
CA LYS A 117 9.03 4.70 -0.31
C LYS A 117 8.17 5.89 0.12
N GLY A 118 6.90 5.93 -0.30
CA GLY A 118 6.00 7.06 -0.08
C GLY A 118 5.87 7.97 -1.30
N THR A 119 4.74 8.68 -1.37
CA THR A 119 4.40 9.64 -2.41
C THR A 119 4.64 11.05 -1.91
N LEU A 120 5.48 11.81 -2.62
CA LEU A 120 5.83 13.19 -2.25
C LEU A 120 4.74 14.16 -2.68
N LEU A 121 4.28 14.97 -1.73
CA LEU A 121 3.22 15.96 -1.90
C LEU A 121 3.77 17.38 -2.11
N GLY A 122 2.92 18.21 -2.72
CA GLY A 122 3.09 19.65 -2.89
C GLY A 122 3.08 20.08 -4.37
N GLU A 123 2.46 21.21 -4.70
CA GLU A 123 2.36 21.67 -6.09
C GLU A 123 3.60 22.48 -6.51
N SER A 124 3.92 23.52 -5.71
CA SER A 124 5.04 24.43 -5.95
C SER A 124 6.30 24.06 -5.15
N LEU A 125 6.13 23.69 -3.89
CA LEU A 125 7.19 23.23 -2.99
C LEU A 125 7.07 21.72 -2.83
N LYS A 126 8.15 20.99 -3.09
CA LYS A 126 8.24 19.54 -2.92
C LYS A 126 9.52 19.17 -2.18
N LEU A 127 9.48 18.06 -1.46
CA LEU A 127 10.68 17.46 -0.89
C LEU A 127 11.62 17.01 -2.02
N LYS A 128 12.92 17.29 -1.87
CA LYS A 128 13.94 16.85 -2.82
C LYS A 128 14.70 15.66 -2.24
N VAL A 129 14.57 14.51 -2.89
CA VAL A 129 15.34 13.32 -2.54
C VAL A 129 16.77 13.50 -3.04
N VAL A 130 17.74 13.40 -2.13
CA VAL A 130 19.17 13.47 -2.44
C VAL A 130 19.90 12.32 -1.77
N PRO A 131 20.95 11.76 -2.40
CA PRO A 131 21.81 10.80 -1.72
C PRO A 131 22.43 11.42 -0.48
N THR A 132 22.50 10.65 0.60
CA THR A 132 23.18 11.05 1.84
C THR A 132 23.94 9.86 2.41
N THR A 133 25.02 10.14 3.12
CA THR A 133 25.76 9.18 3.96
C THR A 133 25.22 9.12 5.39
N ASP A 134 24.28 10.01 5.72
CA ASP A 134 23.66 10.04 7.03
C ASP A 134 22.74 8.83 7.23
N HIS A 135 22.77 8.27 8.43
CA HIS A 135 21.90 7.17 8.84
C HIS A 135 20.93 7.64 9.92
N ILE A 136 19.80 6.93 10.03
CA ILE A 136 18.87 7.15 11.14
C ILE A 136 19.58 6.78 12.44
N ASP A 137 19.71 7.74 13.34
CA ASP A 137 20.37 7.58 14.63
C ASP A 137 19.54 6.69 15.56
N THR A 138 19.97 5.44 15.74
CA THR A 138 19.28 4.45 16.56
C THR A 138 19.26 4.80 18.05
N GLU A 139 20.19 5.62 18.53
CA GLU A 139 20.19 6.04 19.94
C GLU A 139 19.07 7.04 20.21
N LYS A 140 18.76 7.92 19.25
CA LYS A 140 17.58 8.79 19.33
C LYS A 140 16.28 8.01 19.35
N LEU A 141 16.20 6.88 18.63
CA LEU A 141 15.01 6.02 18.63
C LEU A 141 14.80 5.25 19.95
N LYS A 142 15.87 5.00 20.72
CA LYS A 142 15.80 4.31 22.02
C LYS A 142 15.39 5.24 23.16
N ALA A 143 15.46 6.55 22.95
CA ALA A 143 15.10 7.54 23.95
C ALA A 143 13.62 7.38 24.35
N ARG A 144 13.36 7.25 25.66
CA ARG A 144 12.00 7.10 26.21
C ARG A 144 11.37 8.46 26.46
N GLU A 145 11.01 9.13 25.39
CA GLU A 145 10.22 10.36 25.44
C GLU A 145 8.72 10.05 25.38
N GLN A 146 7.88 11.00 25.83
CA GLN A 146 6.43 10.81 25.76
C GLN A 146 5.97 10.86 24.29
N ILE A 147 5.46 9.74 23.80
CA ILE A 147 4.80 9.66 22.48
C ILE A 147 3.53 10.51 22.53
N LYS A 148 3.49 11.59 21.74
CA LYS A 148 2.35 12.52 21.67
C LYS A 148 1.24 12.03 20.75
N PHE A 149 1.62 11.30 19.72
CA PHE A 149 0.76 10.75 18.69
C PHE A 149 1.38 9.44 18.22
N PHE A 150 0.54 8.41 18.06
CA PHE A 150 0.91 7.15 17.46
C PHE A 150 -0.26 6.68 16.63
N GLU A 151 -0.01 6.23 15.41
CA GLU A 151 -1.06 5.62 14.59
C GLU A 151 -0.47 4.61 13.59
N GLU A 152 -1.20 3.52 13.34
CA GLU A 152 -0.83 2.45 12.40
C GLU A 152 -1.96 2.22 11.39
N VAL A 153 -1.65 2.29 10.09
CA VAL A 153 -2.59 2.18 8.98
C VAL A 153 -2.19 0.99 8.10
N LEU A 154 -3.11 0.04 7.92
CA LEU A 154 -2.97 -1.07 6.97
C LEU A 154 -3.32 -0.58 5.56
N LEU A 155 -2.48 -0.87 4.57
CA LEU A 155 -2.69 -0.44 3.18
C LEU A 155 -3.23 -1.58 2.31
N PHE A 156 -2.62 -2.76 2.40
CA PHE A 156 -3.18 -3.97 1.82
C PHE A 156 -2.69 -5.22 2.53
N GLU A 157 -3.43 -6.32 2.37
CA GLU A 157 -3.05 -7.65 2.82
C GLU A 157 -3.59 -8.73 1.86
N ASP A 158 -2.84 -9.80 1.68
CA ASP A 158 -3.19 -10.97 0.86
C ASP A 158 -2.65 -12.24 1.52
N GLU A 159 -3.46 -13.30 1.60
CA GLU A 159 -3.07 -14.58 2.22
C GLU A 159 -2.40 -15.55 1.23
N LEU A 160 -2.13 -15.11 -0.01
CA LEU A 160 -1.49 -15.89 -1.07
C LEU A 160 -2.18 -17.25 -1.27
N HIS A 161 -3.52 -17.28 -1.12
CA HIS A 161 -4.36 -18.47 -1.05
C HIS A 161 -3.85 -19.52 -0.05
N ASP A 162 -3.76 -19.15 1.23
CA ASP A 162 -3.31 -19.99 2.35
C ASP A 162 -1.84 -20.46 2.27
N HIS A 163 -1.05 -19.92 1.34
CA HIS A 163 0.38 -20.26 1.21
C HIS A 163 1.32 -19.27 1.90
N GLY A 164 0.80 -18.20 2.49
CA GLY A 164 1.60 -17.23 3.22
C GLY A 164 0.82 -15.96 3.57
N VAL A 165 1.55 -14.86 3.70
CA VAL A 165 0.95 -13.53 3.83
C VAL A 165 1.84 -12.50 3.16
N SER A 166 1.23 -11.61 2.38
CA SER A 166 1.84 -10.37 1.90
C SER A 166 1.03 -9.20 2.45
N SER A 167 1.67 -8.36 3.26
CA SER A 167 1.00 -7.20 3.85
C SER A 167 1.87 -5.96 3.82
N LEU A 168 1.23 -4.81 3.65
CA LEU A 168 1.86 -3.50 3.71
C LEU A 168 1.10 -2.63 4.70
N SER A 169 1.79 -2.21 5.77
CA SER A 169 1.29 -1.24 6.73
C SER A 169 2.30 -0.12 6.96
N VAL A 170 1.81 1.01 7.45
CA VAL A 170 2.62 2.19 7.78
C VAL A 170 2.23 2.70 9.16
N LYS A 171 3.23 3.10 9.96
CA LYS A 171 3.02 3.63 11.31
C LYS A 171 3.88 4.85 11.59
N ILE A 172 3.39 5.71 12.47
CA ILE A 172 4.08 6.91 12.96
C ILE A 172 3.97 7.01 14.49
#